data_AF-A0AAW2TSG7-F1
#
_entry.id   AF-A0AAW2TSG7-F1
#
_cell.length_a   1.000
_cell.length_b   1.000
_cell.length_c   1.000
_cell.angle_alpha   90.00
_cell.angle_beta   90.00
_cell.angle_gamma   90.00
#
_symmetry.space_group_name_H-M   'P 1'
#
loop_
_entity.id
_entity.type
_entity.pdbx_description
1 polymer ?
#
loop_
_entity_poly.entity_id
_entity_poly.type
_entity_poly.pdbx_seq_one_letter_code
_entity_poly.pdbx_strand_id
1 'polypeptide(L)'
;MQLIKKDLPSSPISAEGCEEQPAAADIEAMYEKVRVLVSGNAVVVLTISGCCMCHVVKQLLFGLGVGPTIVELGRDSSGADLQAFLFRLSGQRQPALPAVFVGGRFLGGIETVLACHINGTLVPLLKDVGALWL
;
A
#
# COMPACT_ATOMS: atom_id res chain seq x y z
N MET A 1 -42.05 49.95 23.43
CA MET A 1 -41.53 50.81 22.35
C MET A 1 -40.80 49.90 21.37
N GLN A 2 -41.52 49.32 20.38
CA GLN A 2 -41.45 49.70 18.94
C GLN A 2 -40.00 49.85 18.45
N LEU A 3 -39.49 48.87 17.66
CA LEU A 3 -39.47 48.85 16.17
C LEU A 3 -38.77 50.09 15.62
N ILE A 4 -37.80 50.03 14.69
CA ILE A 4 -37.97 49.78 13.24
C ILE A 4 -36.58 49.37 12.68
N LYS A 5 -36.41 48.13 12.16
CA LYS A 5 -36.22 47.69 10.76
C LYS A 5 -35.15 48.39 9.88
N LYS A 6 -34.57 47.52 9.02
CA LYS A 6 -34.02 47.74 7.66
C LYS A 6 -32.56 48.24 7.62
N ASP A 7 -31.65 47.63 6.87
CA ASP A 7 -31.81 47.03 5.54
C ASP A 7 -30.91 45.79 5.30
N LEU A 8 -31.45 44.86 4.51
CA LEU A 8 -30.72 43.95 3.63
C LEU A 8 -30.56 44.68 2.29
N PRO A 9 -29.40 44.56 1.62
CA PRO A 9 -29.38 43.90 0.31
C PRO A 9 -28.11 43.02 0.21
N SER A 10 -27.95 41.94 -0.55
CA SER A 10 -28.71 41.23 -1.58
C SER A 10 -27.76 40.08 -2.00
N SER A 11 -28.26 38.85 -2.15
CA SER A 11 -27.57 37.81 -2.94
C SER A 11 -27.47 38.31 -4.39
N PRO A 12 -26.47 37.91 -5.23
CA PRO A 12 -26.22 36.50 -5.56
C PRO A 12 -24.74 36.16 -5.78
N ILE A 13 -24.48 34.89 -6.13
CA ILE A 13 -23.45 34.37 -7.06
C ILE A 13 -22.79 33.13 -6.46
N SER A 14 -23.17 32.00 -7.05
CA SER A 14 -22.52 30.70 -6.94
C SER A 14 -21.02 30.81 -7.21
N ALA A 15 -20.23 30.17 -6.36
CA ALA A 15 -18.99 29.54 -6.79
C ALA A 15 -18.88 28.23 -6.02
N GLU A 16 -18.82 27.14 -6.77
CA GLU A 16 -18.42 25.83 -6.31
C GLU A 16 -17.11 25.91 -5.52
N GLY A 17 -17.07 25.15 -4.43
CA GLY A 17 -15.88 24.85 -3.66
C GLY A 17 -16.03 23.43 -3.14
N CYS A 18 -15.90 22.48 -4.06
CA CYS A 18 -15.69 21.08 -3.79
C CYS A 18 -14.24 20.94 -3.30
N GLU A 19 -14.02 20.62 -2.03
CA GLU A 19 -12.75 20.12 -1.50
C GLU A 19 -12.92 19.85 0.00
N GLU A 20 -12.35 18.86 0.67
CA GLU A 20 -11.79 17.55 0.31
C GLU A 20 -11.36 16.97 1.66
N GLN A 21 -11.92 15.83 2.07
CA GLN A 21 -11.40 15.07 3.20
C GLN A 21 -11.48 13.60 2.80
N PRO A 22 -10.36 12.88 2.56
CA PRO A 22 -10.42 11.44 2.39
C PRO A 22 -10.72 10.83 3.76
N ALA A 23 -11.83 10.11 3.80
CA ALA A 23 -12.42 9.52 4.99
C ALA A 23 -11.90 8.08 5.14
N ALA A 24 -11.87 7.55 6.36
CA ALA A 24 -11.39 6.20 6.71
C ALA A 24 -11.92 5.03 5.84
N ALA A 25 -12.95 5.24 5.02
CA ALA A 25 -13.47 4.30 4.04
C ALA A 25 -12.43 3.88 2.98
N ASP A 26 -11.54 4.78 2.57
CA ASP A 26 -10.55 4.49 1.51
C ASP A 26 -9.45 3.53 1.98
N ILE A 27 -9.05 3.62 3.25
CA ILE A 27 -8.07 2.70 3.88
C ILE A 27 -8.64 1.28 4.01
N GLU A 28 -9.90 1.14 4.43
CA GLU A 28 -10.54 -0.18 4.57
C GLU A 28 -10.76 -0.84 3.19
N ALA A 29 -11.13 -0.06 2.18
CA ALA A 29 -11.20 -0.55 0.81
C ALA A 29 -9.84 -1.01 0.29
N MET A 30 -8.75 -0.30 0.64
CA MET A 30 -7.39 -0.72 0.33
C MET A 30 -6.99 -2.00 1.05
N TYR A 31 -7.34 -2.12 2.34
CA TYR A 31 -7.12 -3.32 3.13
C TYR A 31 -7.74 -4.54 2.45
N GLU A 32 -9.01 -4.47 2.07
CA GLU A 32 -9.70 -5.60 1.46
C GLU A 32 -9.13 -5.93 0.07
N LYS A 33 -8.77 -4.92 -0.74
CA LYS A 33 -8.08 -5.13 -2.02
C LYS A 33 -6.78 -5.90 -1.84
N VAL A 34 -5.92 -5.46 -0.92
CA VAL A 34 -4.64 -6.14 -0.64
C VAL A 34 -4.91 -7.55 -0.09
N ARG A 35 -5.87 -7.71 0.82
CA ARG A 35 -6.23 -9.00 1.42
C ARG A 35 -6.65 -10.02 0.37
N VAL A 36 -7.50 -9.63 -0.58
CA VAL A 36 -7.92 -10.50 -1.69
C VAL A 36 -6.73 -10.86 -2.57
N LEU A 37 -5.88 -9.87 -2.91
CA LEU A 37 -4.68 -10.09 -3.72
C LEU A 37 -3.69 -11.06 -3.07
N VAL A 38 -3.38 -10.90 -1.79
CA VAL A 38 -2.40 -11.76 -1.09
C VAL A 38 -2.97 -13.16 -0.80
N SER A 39 -4.29 -13.30 -0.72
CA SER A 39 -4.93 -14.61 -0.51
C SER A 39 -4.96 -15.45 -1.79
N GLY A 40 -4.98 -14.81 -2.97
CA GLY A 40 -4.98 -15.48 -4.27
C GLY A 40 -3.59 -15.80 -4.85
N ASN A 41 -2.52 -15.26 -4.27
CA ASN A 41 -1.17 -15.34 -4.83
C ASN A 41 -0.15 -15.79 -3.78
N ALA A 42 0.75 -16.69 -4.15
CA ALA A 42 1.78 -17.20 -3.24
C ALA A 42 2.75 -16.11 -2.78
N VAL A 43 3.12 -15.18 -3.67
CA VAL A 43 3.96 -14.02 -3.38
C VAL A 43 3.39 -12.78 -4.04
N VAL A 44 3.25 -11.70 -3.26
CA VAL A 44 2.84 -10.39 -3.75
C VAL A 44 3.86 -9.35 -3.32
N VAL A 45 4.24 -8.45 -4.23
CA VAL A 45 5.13 -7.32 -3.96
C VAL A 45 4.40 -6.04 -4.31
N LEU A 46 4.12 -5.22 -3.30
CA LEU A 46 3.61 -3.87 -3.50
C LEU A 46 4.77 -2.91 -3.72
N THR A 47 4.70 -2.11 -4.78
CA THR A 47 5.77 -1.23 -5.24
C THR A 47 5.24 0.15 -5.58
N ILE A 48 6.15 1.13 -5.62
CA ILE A 48 5.84 2.47 -6.13
C ILE A 48 6.76 2.78 -7.31
N SER A 49 6.26 3.56 -8.26
CA SER A 49 7.03 4.00 -9.42
C SER A 49 8.29 4.78 -8.98
N GLY A 50 9.42 4.50 -9.62
CA GLY A 50 10.68 5.22 -9.38
C GLY A 50 11.46 4.80 -8.12
N CYS A 51 11.05 3.75 -7.40
CA CYS A 51 11.81 3.25 -6.26
C CYS A 51 12.89 2.23 -6.68
N CYS A 52 14.17 2.57 -6.46
CA CYS A 52 15.30 1.68 -6.74
C CYS A 52 15.25 0.38 -5.90
N MET A 53 14.81 0.47 -4.64
CA MET A 53 14.69 -0.69 -3.75
C MET A 53 13.65 -1.71 -4.25
N CYS A 54 12.58 -1.24 -4.90
CA CYS A 54 11.60 -2.13 -5.54
C CYS A 54 12.24 -2.97 -6.65
N HIS A 55 13.22 -2.42 -7.38
CA HIS A 55 13.93 -3.15 -8.42
C HIS A 55 14.81 -4.26 -7.83
N VAL A 56 15.48 -3.97 -6.71
CA VAL A 56 16.32 -4.95 -6.00
C VAL A 56 15.49 -6.17 -5.56
N VAL A 57 14.34 -5.94 -4.93
CA VAL A 57 13.48 -7.04 -4.46
C VAL A 57 12.88 -7.82 -5.63
N LYS A 58 12.44 -7.16 -6.70
CA LYS A 58 11.98 -7.84 -7.92
C LYS A 58 13.07 -8.76 -8.47
N GLN A 59 14.28 -8.23 -8.62
CA GLN A 59 15.39 -8.98 -9.20
C GLN A 59 15.83 -10.15 -8.31
N LEU A 60 15.81 -9.98 -7.00
CA LEU A 60 16.07 -11.06 -6.05
C LEU A 60 15.06 -12.20 -6.22
N LEU A 61 13.76 -11.90 -6.22
CA LEU A 61 12.72 -12.93 -6.34
C LEU A 61 12.76 -13.64 -7.70
N PHE A 62 12.93 -12.89 -8.79
CA PHE A 62 13.10 -13.49 -10.12
C PHE A 62 14.38 -14.32 -10.23
N GLY A 63 15.49 -13.86 -9.64
CA GLY A 63 16.75 -14.59 -9.60
C GLY A 63 16.67 -15.90 -8.81
N LEU A 64 15.75 -15.99 -7.85
CA LEU A 64 15.44 -17.23 -7.13
C LEU A 64 14.49 -18.15 -7.92
N GLY A 65 13.98 -17.74 -9.09
CA GLY A 65 13.02 -18.50 -9.89
C GLY A 65 11.57 -18.35 -9.44
N VAL A 66 11.26 -17.35 -8.62
CA VAL A 66 9.88 -17.05 -8.17
C VAL A 66 9.18 -16.16 -9.18
N GLY A 67 7.90 -16.43 -9.42
CA GLY A 67 6.99 -15.55 -10.18
C GLY A 67 6.09 -14.72 -9.27
N PRO A 68 6.57 -13.62 -8.65
CA PRO A 68 5.76 -12.80 -7.76
C PRO A 68 4.72 -11.98 -8.54
N THR A 69 3.57 -11.75 -7.92
CA THR A 69 2.61 -10.75 -8.40
C THR A 69 3.11 -9.36 -8.01
N ILE A 70 3.40 -8.52 -8.99
CA ILE A 70 3.84 -7.15 -8.77
C ILE A 70 2.64 -6.22 -8.88
N VAL A 71 2.37 -5.48 -7.81
CA VAL A 71 1.36 -4.43 -7.80
C VAL A 71 2.09 -3.11 -7.71
N GLU A 72 1.98 -2.29 -8.75
CA GLU A 72 2.52 -0.94 -8.77
C GLU A 72 1.43 0.04 -8.35
N LEU A 73 1.77 0.93 -7.43
CA LEU A 73 0.85 1.93 -6.91
C LEU A 73 1.16 3.31 -7.45
N GLY A 74 0.09 4.01 -7.84
CA GLY A 74 0.14 5.39 -8.33
C GLY A 74 0.56 6.38 -7.25
N ARG A 75 1.00 7.56 -7.68
CA ARG A 75 1.44 8.67 -6.81
C ARG A 75 0.29 9.46 -6.18
N ASP A 76 -0.95 9.05 -6.48
CA ASP A 76 -2.19 9.75 -6.16
C ASP A 76 -2.69 9.38 -4.75
N SER A 77 -3.92 9.77 -4.39
CA SER A 77 -4.55 9.45 -3.10
C SER A 77 -4.42 7.98 -2.68
N SER A 78 -4.52 7.06 -3.64
CA SER A 78 -4.34 5.61 -3.42
C SER A 78 -2.96 5.23 -2.88
N GLY A 79 -1.91 6.01 -3.14
CA GLY A 79 -0.56 5.77 -2.62
C GLY A 79 -0.43 6.19 -1.15
N ALA A 80 -1.11 7.26 -0.74
CA ALA A 80 -1.12 7.73 0.64
C ALA A 80 -1.87 6.75 1.57
N ASP A 81 -3.03 6.24 1.12
CA ASP A 81 -3.81 5.25 1.88
C ASP A 81 -3.03 3.95 2.07
N LEU A 82 -2.30 3.50 1.04
CA LEU A 82 -1.45 2.32 1.17
C LEU A 82 -0.29 2.57 2.14
N GLN A 83 0.38 3.72 2.07
CA GLN A 83 1.46 4.02 3.01
C GLN A 83 0.95 4.02 4.46
N ALA A 84 -0.24 4.57 4.70
CA ALA A 84 -0.90 4.52 6.00
C ALA A 84 -1.24 3.07 6.41
N PHE A 85 -1.74 2.25 5.50
CA PHE A 85 -1.99 0.83 5.73
C PHE A 85 -0.69 0.05 6.04
N LEU A 86 0.37 0.25 5.27
CA LEU A 86 1.67 -0.40 5.47
C LEU A 86 2.32 0.05 6.77
N PHE A 87 2.16 1.32 7.15
CA PHE A 87 2.58 1.83 8.46
C PHE A 87 1.86 1.09 9.59
N ARG A 88 0.54 0.89 9.47
CA ARG A 88 -0.25 0.11 10.44
C ARG A 88 0.18 -1.35 10.51
N LEU A 89 0.54 -1.95 9.38
CA LEU A 89 1.01 -3.34 9.33
C LEU A 89 2.43 -3.53 9.86
N SER A 90 3.36 -2.64 9.50
CA SER A 90 4.75 -2.75 9.91
C SER A 90 4.98 -2.28 11.35
N GLY A 91 4.12 -1.40 11.87
CA GLY A 91 4.33 -0.71 13.14
C GLY A 91 5.55 0.22 13.13
N GLN A 92 6.16 0.46 11.97
CA GLN A 92 7.36 1.26 11.81
C GLN A 92 7.05 2.69 11.40
N ARG A 93 7.99 3.61 11.68
CA ARG A 93 7.83 5.05 11.41
C ARG A 93 7.85 5.42 9.92
N GLN A 94 8.23 4.49 9.04
CA GLN A 94 8.33 4.68 7.60
C GLN A 94 7.57 3.57 6.85
N PRO A 95 6.93 3.88 5.70
CA PRO A 95 6.24 2.88 4.90
C PRO A 95 7.24 1.87 4.36
N ALA A 96 7.01 0.59 4.67
CA ALA A 96 7.85 -0.51 4.24
C ALA A 96 7.65 -0.78 2.74
N LEU A 97 8.28 0.02 1.87
CA LEU A 97 8.27 -0.17 0.43
C LEU A 97 9.67 -0.58 -0.08
N PRO A 98 9.78 -1.58 -0.94
CA PRO A 98 8.72 -2.52 -1.37
C PRO A 98 8.14 -3.33 -0.20
N ALA A 99 6.84 -3.56 -0.21
CA ALA A 99 6.15 -4.39 0.78
C ALA A 99 5.96 -5.79 0.22
N VAL A 100 6.51 -6.80 0.89
CA VAL A 100 6.45 -8.20 0.42
C VAL A 100 5.50 -9.00 1.29
N PHE A 101 4.62 -9.74 0.62
CA PHE A 101 3.70 -10.69 1.22
C PHE A 101 4.01 -12.08 0.67
N VAL A 102 3.99 -13.07 1.56
CA VAL A 102 4.21 -14.48 1.20
C VAL A 102 3.19 -15.36 1.90
N GLY A 103 2.52 -16.23 1.15
CA GLY A 103 1.46 -17.10 1.67
C GLY A 103 0.31 -16.34 2.34
N GLY A 104 -0.06 -15.17 1.80
CA GLY A 104 -1.10 -14.31 2.38
C GLY A 104 -0.68 -13.51 3.61
N ARG A 105 0.57 -13.60 4.06
CA ARG A 105 1.08 -12.90 5.26
C ARG A 105 2.07 -11.81 4.89
N PHE A 106 2.04 -10.70 5.65
CA PHE A 106 3.02 -9.63 5.48
C PHE A 106 4.38 -10.11 5.98
N LEU A 107 5.37 -10.21 5.09
CA LEU A 107 6.74 -10.58 5.42
C LEU A 107 7.50 -9.35 5.93
N GLY A 108 7.37 -8.22 5.23
CA GLY A 108 8.04 -6.98 5.61
C GLY A 108 8.50 -6.14 4.41
N GLY A 109 9.39 -5.20 4.71
CA GLY A 109 10.06 -4.36 3.71
C GLY A 109 11.31 -5.01 3.12
N ILE A 110 12.08 -4.23 2.36
CA ILE A 110 13.36 -4.69 1.78
C ILE A 110 14.34 -5.24 2.83
N GLU A 111 14.49 -4.59 3.99
CA GLU A 111 15.41 -5.04 5.03
C GLU A 111 15.09 -6.45 5.52
N THR A 112 13.81 -6.73 5.77
CA THR A 112 13.35 -8.05 6.21
C THR A 112 13.58 -9.10 5.13
N VAL A 113 13.27 -8.79 3.88
CA VAL A 113 13.46 -9.71 2.74
C VAL A 113 14.94 -10.05 2.56
N LEU A 114 15.82 -9.04 2.61
CA LEU A 114 17.26 -9.24 2.49
C LEU A 114 17.82 -10.03 3.69
N ALA A 115 17.37 -9.74 4.91
CA ALA A 115 17.75 -10.51 6.09
C ALA A 115 17.34 -11.98 5.96
N CYS A 116 16.12 -12.27 5.50
CA CYS A 116 15.68 -13.64 5.24
C CYS A 116 16.52 -14.32 4.15
N HIS A 117 16.93 -13.58 3.12
CA HIS A 117 17.80 -14.12 2.07
C HIS A 117 19.19 -14.46 2.60
N ILE A 118 19.84 -13.53 3.33
CA ILE A 118 21.18 -13.70 3.89
C ILE A 118 21.21 -14.86 4.90
N ASN A 119 20.17 -14.96 5.74
CA ASN A 119 20.07 -16.00 6.75
C ASN A 119 19.54 -17.35 6.20
N GLY A 120 19.27 -17.43 4.89
CA GLY A 120 18.83 -18.65 4.22
C GLY A 120 17.39 -19.08 4.51
N THR A 121 16.61 -18.27 5.23
CA THR A 121 15.21 -18.60 5.60
C THR A 121 14.21 -18.26 4.49
N LEU A 122 14.59 -17.42 3.53
CA LEU A 122 13.71 -17.00 2.44
C LEU A 122 13.32 -18.17 1.52
N VAL A 123 14.27 -19.02 1.13
CA VAL A 123 14.02 -20.15 0.22
C VAL A 123 13.06 -21.18 0.82
N PRO A 124 13.26 -21.67 2.07
CA PRO A 124 12.28 -22.54 2.73
C PRO A 124 10.88 -21.95 2.79
N LEU A 125 10.77 -20.65 3.11
CA LEU A 125 9.50 -19.95 3.20
C LEU A 125 8.78 -19.90 1.85
N LEU A 126 9.52 -19.67 0.76
CA LEU A 126 8.98 -19.68 -0.60
C LEU A 126 8.55 -21.08 -1.07
N LYS A 127 9.27 -22.13 -0.65
CA LYS A 127 8.90 -23.53 -0.95
C LYS A 127 7.61 -23.94 -0.24
N ASP A 128 7.45 -23.55 1.03
CA ASP A 128 6.27 -23.89 1.85
C ASP A 128 4.97 -23.38 1.21
N VAL A 129 5.02 -22.20 0.57
CA VAL A 129 3.88 -21.60 -0.11
C VAL A 129 3.75 -22.01 -1.59
N GLY A 130 4.60 -22.92 -2.07
CA GLY A 130 4.59 -23.40 -3.46
C GLY A 130 5.04 -22.36 -4.49
N ALA A 131 5.72 -21.30 -4.06
CA ALA A 131 6.23 -20.25 -4.94
C ALA A 131 7.52 -20.66 -5.67
N LEU A 132 8.16 -21.74 -5.23
CA LEU A 132 9.42 -22.26 -5.77
C LEU A 132 9.41 -23.79 -5.77
N TRP A 133 9.76 -24.38 -6.92
CA TRP A 133 9.85 -25.84 -7.13
C TRP A 133 11.27 -26.21 -7.57
N LEU A 134 12.21 -26.21 -6.61
CA LEU A 134 13.58 -26.70 -6.77
C LEU A 134 13.83 -27.91 -5.88
#